data_AF-A0A662AJZ4-F1
#
_entry.id   AF-A0A662AJZ4-F1
#
_cell.length_a   1.000
_cell.length_b   1.000
_cell.length_c   1.000
_cell.angle_alpha   90.00
_cell.angle_beta   90.00
_cell.angle_gamma   90.00
#
_symmetry.space_group_name_H-M   'P 1'
#
loop_
_entity.id
_entity.type
_entity.pdbx_description
1 polymer ?
#
loop_
_entity_poly.entity_id
_entity_poly.type
_entity_poly.pdbx_seq_one_letter_code
_entity_poly.pdbx_strand_id
1 'polypeptide(L)' 'MKSYRKELWFDITRRRELINITPEVQSCLMESGIQEGLILVNAMHISASVFINDDES' A
#
# COMPACT_ATOMS: atom_id res chain seq x y z
N MET A 1 7.74 21.68 1.42
CA MET A 1 7.23 20.35 1.84
C MET A 1 6.82 19.61 0.59
N LYS A 2 7.45 18.47 0.27
CA LYS A 2 7.03 17.62 -0.86
C LYS A 2 5.89 16.72 -0.39
N SER A 3 4.90 16.49 -1.25
CA SER A 3 3.87 15.49 -1.05
C SER A 3 3.77 14.62 -2.29
N TYR A 4 3.41 13.35 -2.09
CA TYR A 4 3.21 12.38 -3.14
C TYR A 4 1.92 11.61 -2.84
N ARG A 5 1.15 11.30 -3.89
CA ARG A 5 -0.10 10.56 -3.78
C ARG A 5 -0.22 9.58 -4.94
N LYS A 6 -0.54 8.33 -4.60
CA LYS A 6 -0.83 7.26 -5.55
C LYS A 6 -2.03 6.46 -5.07
N GLU A 7 -2.87 6.03 -5.99
CA GLU A 7 -3.93 5.06 -5.73
C GLU A 7 -3.50 3.71 -6.30
N LEU A 8 -3.62 2.66 -5.48
CA LEU A 8 -3.44 1.29 -5.90
C LEU A 8 -4.83 0.66 -6.03
N TRP A 9 -5.09 0.06 -7.19
CA TRP A 9 -6.39 -0.53 -7.53
C TRP A 9 -6.24 -2.04 -7.55
N PHE A 10 -7.18 -2.74 -6.91
CA PHE A 10 -7.16 -4.19 -6.78
C PHE A 10 -8.53 -4.75 -7.17
N ASP A 11 -8.53 -5.80 -7.98
CA ASP A 11 -9.71 -6.59 -8.31
C ASP A 11 -9.43 -8.04 -7.86
N ILE A 12 -10.14 -8.47 -6.81
CA ILE A 12 -9.91 -9.77 -6.15
C ILE A 12 -10.89 -10.82 -6.67
N THR A 13 -10.38 -12.03 -6.88
CA THR A 13 -11.20 -13.13 -7.42
C THR A 13 -12.01 -13.85 -6.35
N ARG A 14 -11.60 -13.70 -5.07
CA ARG A 14 -12.23 -14.35 -3.91
C ARG A 14 -12.78 -13.31 -2.96
N ARG A 15 -13.79 -13.69 -2.17
CA ARG A 15 -14.37 -12.81 -1.13
C ARG A 15 -13.33 -12.32 -0.10
N ARG A 16 -12.28 -13.09 0.16
CA ARG A 16 -11.18 -12.77 1.09
C ARG A 16 -9.88 -13.18 0.42
N GLU A 17 -8.95 -12.26 0.34
CA GLU A 17 -7.64 -12.44 -0.27
C GLU A 17 -6.64 -11.55 0.46
N LEU A 18 -5.42 -12.05 0.66
CA LEU A 18 -4.32 -11.27 1.20
C LEU A 18 -3.38 -10.98 0.03
N ILE A 19 -3.10 -9.70 -0.22
CA ILE A 19 -2.21 -9.25 -1.27
C ILE A 19 -1.05 -8.54 -0.60
N ASN A 20 0.17 -9.02 -0.83
CA ASN A 20 1.37 -8.32 -0.37
C ASN A 20 1.64 -7.12 -1.30
N ILE A 21 1.48 -5.91 -0.75
CA ILE A 21 1.65 -4.64 -1.48
C ILE A 21 2.97 -3.93 -1.18
N THR A 22 3.90 -4.62 -0.48
CA THR A 22 5.19 -4.03 -0.10
C THR A 22 6.00 -3.53 -1.31
N PRO A 23 6.07 -4.26 -2.45
CA PRO A 23 6.78 -3.78 -3.65
C PRO A 23 6.19 -2.50 -4.26
N GLU A 24 4.86 -2.39 -4.26
CA GLU A 24 4.14 -1.23 -4.79
C GLU A 24 4.36 0.01 -3.91
N VAL A 25 4.34 -0.16 -2.59
CA VAL A 25 4.62 0.92 -1.63
C VAL A 25 6.09 1.37 -1.73
N GLN A 26 7.03 0.44 -1.89
CA GLN A 26 8.45 0.78 -2.13
C GLN A 26 8.63 1.58 -3.43
N SER A 27 7.94 1.18 -4.50
CA SER A 27 7.95 1.90 -5.77
C SER A 27 7.42 3.33 -5.61
N CYS A 28 6.33 3.49 -4.85
CA CYS A 28 5.79 4.81 -4.49
C CYS A 28 6.79 5.68 -3.73
N LEU A 29 7.52 5.11 -2.76
CA LEU A 29 8.57 5.84 -2.03
C LEU A 29 9.69 6.30 -2.97
N MET A 30 10.18 5.41 -3.85
CA MET A 30 11.21 5.76 -4.83
C MET A 30 10.75 6.86 -5.80
N GLU A 31 9.53 6.74 -6.34
CA GLU A 31 8.93 7.74 -7.24
C GLU A 31 8.73 9.10 -6.54
N SER A 32 8.42 9.10 -5.25
CA SER A 32 8.20 10.33 -4.48
C SER A 32 9.48 11.19 -4.32
N GLY A 33 10.66 10.56 -4.36
CA GLY A 33 11.94 11.20 -4.07
C GLY A 33 12.02 11.83 -2.66
N ILE A 34 11.18 11.38 -1.72
CA ILE A 34 11.22 11.77 -0.30
C ILE A 34 12.24 10.86 0.40
N GLN A 35 13.23 11.47 1.06
CA GLN A 35 14.27 10.73 1.79
C GLN A 35 13.90 10.51 3.26
N GLU A 36 13.30 11.53 3.89
CA GLU A 36 12.92 11.52 5.30
C GLU A 36 11.48 12.04 5.42
N GLY A 37 10.61 11.31 6.12
CA GLY A 37 9.21 11.67 6.25
C GLY A 37 8.32 10.56 6.79
N LEU A 38 7.02 10.68 6.52
CA LEU A 38 6.00 9.70 6.90
C LEU A 38 5.25 9.24 5.65
N ILE A 39 4.88 7.96 5.61
CA ILE A 39 3.99 7.39 4.60
C ILE A 39 2.71 6.91 5.30
N LEU A 40 1.56 7.32 4.75
CA LEU A 40 0.25 6.78 5.10
C LEU A 40 -0.19 5.80 4.01
N VAL A 41 -0.53 4.58 4.40
CA VAL A 41 -1.15 3.58 3.52
C VAL A 41 -2.46 3.14 4.16
N ASN A 42 -3.59 3.39 3.50
CA ASN A 42 -4.91 3.04 4.01
C ASN A 42 -5.78 2.46 2.91
N ALA A 43 -6.71 1.58 3.30
CA ALA A 43 -7.80 1.17 2.42
C ALA A 43 -8.82 2.32 2.31
N MET A 44 -9.28 2.61 1.09
CA MET A 44 -10.36 3.58 0.85
C MET A 44 -11.76 2.94 0.93
N HIS A 45 -11.83 1.61 1.02
CA HIS A 45 -13.06 0.85 1.21
C HIS A 45 -13.19 0.38 2.66
N ILE A 46 -14.37 0.55 3.26
CA ILE A 46 -14.64 0.20 4.67
C ILE A 46 -14.64 -1.31 4.95
N SER A 47 -14.68 -2.14 3.91
CA SER A 47 -14.65 -3.61 4.00
C SER A 47 -13.29 -4.21 3.66
N ALA A 48 -12.26 -3.37 3.52
CA ALA A 48 -10.88 -3.77 3.27
C ALA A 48 -9.97 -3.20 4.37
N SER A 49 -8.74 -3.69 4.46
CA SER A 49 -7.78 -3.23 5.46
C SER A 49 -6.38 -3.24 4.89
N VAL A 50 -5.54 -2.34 5.39
CA VAL A 50 -4.09 -2.38 5.20
C VAL A 50 -3.50 -2.64 6.58
N PHE A 51 -2.66 -3.67 6.68
CA PHE A 51 -1.98 -4.03 7.91
C PHE A 51 -0.59 -4.57 7.56
N ILE A 52 0.26 -4.66 8.59
CA ILE A 52 1.62 -5.18 8.46
C ILE A 52 1.69 -6.46 9.28
N ASN A 53 2.10 -7.54 8.65
CA ASN A 53 2.44 -8.81 9.28
C ASN A 53 3.46 -9.55 8.41
N ASP A 54 4.02 -10.63 8.94
CA ASP A 54 4.89 -11.51 8.16
C ASP A 54 4.13 -12.21 7.03
N ASP A 55 4.82 -12.48 5.92
CA ASP A 55 4.28 -13.14 4.73
C ASP A 55 4.81 -14.59 4.68
N GLU A 56 4.26 -15.42 5.58
CA GLU A 56 4.67 -16.82 5.74
C GLU A 56 3.88 -17.75 4.81
N SER A 57 4.58 -18.69 4.17
CA SER A 57 4.03 -19.67 3.21
C SER A 57 3.73 -21.04 3.83
#